data_AF-A0A923VJD0-F1
#
_entry.id   AF-A0A923VJD0-F1
#
_cell.length_a   1.000
_cell.length_b   1.000
_cell.length_c   1.000
_cell.angle_alpha   90.00
_cell.angle_beta   90.00
_cell.angle_gamma   90.00
#
_symmetry.space_group_name_H-M   'P 1'
#
loop_
_entity.id
_entity.type
_entity.pdbx_description
1 polymer ?
#
loop_
_entity_poly.entity_id
_entity_poly.type
_entity_poly.pdbx_seq_one_letter_code
_entity_poly.pdbx_strand_id
1 'polypeptide(L)'
;MRIFLITVLLLQFGIDCNAQNYFNRYEALIELKDTTGQKAFLRKWETESPRDPELYVCYYNYYIQKSMSETLSLVKQPIGVNIFELADSAVNDVGYLSNNVQYNPVFVKKAMEYIEKGIKLFPDRLDLRFGKIYILGEMRNYKEFTTEIIKAIQYSDTIKNAWLWSFDERKKDGKTFFLENIHSYVLKIYDTNDDKLLENMKQISESVLSYYPDHIQSLSNISVVYMIRNQYDLALTYLLRAEKVDSKDFVVLANIAHAYKLKGDKKNAIKYYKKTQKHGDADTKDFAREQIAELKKS
;
A
#
# COMPACT_ATOMS: atom_id res chain seq x y z
N MET A 1 19.17 62.09 -26.22
CA MET A 1 20.06 61.42 -25.26
C MET A 1 19.49 61.55 -23.86
N ARG A 2 18.79 60.51 -23.39
CA ARG A 2 18.70 60.08 -21.98
C ARG A 2 17.89 58.79 -21.96
N ILE A 3 18.57 57.74 -21.54
CA ILE A 3 18.16 56.35 -21.41
C ILE A 3 17.48 56.20 -20.03
N PHE A 4 16.74 55.10 -19.88
CA PHE A 4 16.32 54.43 -18.64
C PHE A 4 14.97 54.90 -18.06
N LEU A 5 14.08 54.02 -17.57
CA LEU A 5 14.21 52.60 -17.19
C LEU A 5 12.77 52.03 -17.16
N ILE A 6 12.48 50.99 -17.95
CA ILE A 6 11.28 50.17 -17.74
C ILE A 6 11.59 49.32 -16.51
N THR A 7 11.11 49.74 -15.33
CA THR A 7 11.05 48.86 -14.17
C THR A 7 9.92 47.86 -14.40
N VAL A 8 10.27 46.75 -15.03
CA VAL A 8 9.50 45.52 -14.93
C VAL A 8 9.50 45.12 -13.46
N LEU A 9 8.38 45.34 -12.78
CA LEU A 9 8.13 44.81 -11.45
C LEU A 9 7.89 43.30 -11.59
N LEU A 10 8.97 42.53 -11.75
CA LEU A 10 8.95 41.08 -11.58
C LEU A 10 8.82 40.78 -10.08
N LEU A 11 7.60 40.93 -9.56
CA LEU A 11 7.19 40.19 -8.36
C LEU A 11 6.75 38.81 -8.82
N GLN A 12 7.71 37.92 -9.06
CA GLN A 12 7.44 36.49 -9.14
C GLN A 12 8.33 35.73 -8.15
N PHE A 13 7.66 35.17 -7.15
CA PHE A 13 7.87 33.82 -6.60
C PHE A 13 9.32 33.33 -6.50
N GLY A 14 9.97 33.61 -5.37
CA GLY A 14 11.30 33.09 -5.04
C GLY A 14 11.34 31.86 -4.12
N ILE A 15 10.20 31.22 -3.81
CA ILE A 15 10.17 30.11 -2.84
C ILE A 15 10.29 28.73 -3.52
N ASP A 16 9.70 28.55 -4.71
CA ASP A 16 9.69 27.24 -5.39
C ASP A 16 11.02 26.83 -6.05
N CYS A 17 11.96 27.77 -6.23
CA CYS A 17 13.23 27.50 -6.91
C CYS A 17 14.29 26.85 -6.00
N ASN A 18 14.15 26.92 -4.66
CA ASN A 18 15.18 26.41 -3.74
C ASN A 18 15.03 24.92 -3.43
N ALA A 19 13.82 24.44 -3.09
CA ALA A 19 13.60 23.03 -2.73
C ALA A 19 13.96 22.08 -3.88
N GLN A 20 13.49 22.39 -5.09
CA GLN A 20 13.84 21.62 -6.30
C GLN A 20 15.35 21.63 -6.58
N ASN A 21 16.05 22.73 -6.27
CA ASN A 21 17.49 22.85 -6.45
C ASN A 21 18.26 22.01 -5.41
N TYR A 22 17.83 22.00 -4.14
CA TYR A 22 18.41 21.12 -3.13
C TYR A 22 18.19 19.64 -3.46
N PHE A 23 16.97 19.27 -3.86
CA PHE A 23 16.63 17.91 -4.26
C PHE A 23 17.50 17.44 -5.44
N ASN A 24 17.60 18.22 -6.52
CA ASN A 24 18.40 17.87 -7.69
C ASN A 24 19.89 17.67 -7.35
N ARG A 25 20.43 18.49 -6.43
CA ARG A 25 21.82 18.33 -5.95
C ARG A 25 21.99 17.07 -5.10
N TYR A 26 20.99 16.73 -4.29
CA TYR A 26 21.00 15.50 -3.52
C TYR A 26 20.95 14.26 -4.43
N GLU A 27 20.11 14.26 -5.46
CA GLU A 27 20.03 13.20 -6.47
C GLU A 27 21.37 13.00 -7.19
N ALA A 28 22.06 14.10 -7.57
CA ALA A 28 23.39 14.00 -8.16
C ALA A 28 24.41 13.30 -7.23
N LEU A 29 24.31 13.48 -5.91
CA LEU A 29 25.16 12.79 -4.94
C LEU A 29 24.78 11.30 -4.78
N ILE A 30 23.52 10.93 -5.03
CA ILE A 30 23.08 9.54 -5.11
C ILE A 30 23.70 8.86 -6.33
N GLU A 31 23.64 9.50 -7.51
CA GLU A 31 24.23 8.98 -8.75
C GLU A 31 25.74 8.75 -8.61
N LEU A 32 26.44 9.67 -7.95
CA LEU A 32 27.87 9.56 -7.66
C LEU A 32 28.20 8.54 -6.55
N LYS A 33 27.19 7.95 -5.90
CA LYS A 33 27.32 7.04 -4.75
C LYS A 33 28.14 7.65 -3.59
N ASP A 34 28.18 8.98 -3.49
CA ASP A 34 28.92 9.69 -2.45
C ASP A 34 28.10 9.74 -1.14
N THR A 35 28.11 8.63 -0.41
CA THR A 35 27.36 8.50 0.85
C THR A 35 27.82 9.45 1.95
N THR A 36 29.05 9.98 1.86
CA THR A 36 29.60 10.96 2.81
C THR A 36 29.13 12.36 2.45
N GLY A 37 29.22 12.71 1.17
CA GLY A 37 28.69 13.96 0.61
C GLY A 37 27.19 14.09 0.81
N GLN A 38 26.41 13.02 0.58
CA GLN A 38 24.96 12.99 0.86
C GLN A 38 24.66 13.41 2.29
N LYS A 39 25.35 12.83 3.28
CA LYS A 39 25.12 13.14 4.70
C LYS A 39 25.53 14.57 5.05
N ALA A 40 26.65 15.04 4.52
CA ALA A 40 27.12 16.41 4.76
C ALA A 40 26.15 17.42 4.14
N PHE A 41 25.65 17.13 2.94
CA PHE A 41 24.69 17.96 2.21
C PHE A 41 23.35 18.03 2.95
N LEU A 42 22.80 16.91 3.41
CA LEU A 42 21.54 16.89 4.16
C LEU A 42 21.62 17.73 5.45
N ARG A 43 22.75 17.70 6.16
CA ARG A 43 22.96 18.55 7.36
C ARG A 43 23.02 20.03 7.02
N LYS A 44 23.63 20.38 5.89
CA LYS A 44 23.66 21.75 5.40
C LYS A 44 22.25 22.20 5.03
N TRP A 45 21.51 21.39 4.28
CA TRP A 45 20.12 21.65 3.91
C TRP A 45 19.22 21.81 5.14
N GLU A 46 19.38 20.98 6.17
CA GLU A 46 18.66 21.12 7.44
C GLU A 46 18.93 22.44 8.16
N THR A 47 20.15 22.98 8.03
CA THR A 47 20.50 24.27 8.62
C THR A 47 19.93 25.44 7.82
N GLU A 48 19.96 25.34 6.49
CA GLU A 48 19.57 26.42 5.58
C GLU A 48 18.06 26.48 5.32
N SER A 49 17.37 25.34 5.32
CA SER A 49 15.93 25.23 5.01
C SER A 49 15.28 24.09 5.80
N PRO A 50 15.13 24.23 7.13
CA PRO A 50 14.59 23.17 8.00
C PRO A 50 13.09 22.88 7.80
N ARG A 51 12.37 23.72 7.05
CA ARG A 51 10.93 23.55 6.77
C ARG A 51 10.67 23.17 5.32
N ASP A 52 11.62 22.46 4.72
CA ASP A 52 11.49 21.84 3.42
C ASP A 52 11.01 20.39 3.60
N PRO A 53 9.87 19.96 3.03
CA PRO A 53 9.39 18.59 3.19
C PRO A 53 10.31 17.56 2.51
N GLU A 54 10.92 17.91 1.38
CA GLU A 54 11.81 17.03 0.62
C GLU A 54 13.06 16.67 1.41
N LEU A 55 13.54 17.57 2.28
CA LEU A 55 14.63 17.29 3.22
C LEU A 55 14.33 16.03 4.06
N TYR A 56 13.11 15.91 4.59
CA TYR A 56 12.73 14.79 5.44
C TYR A 56 12.56 13.50 4.64
N VAL A 57 12.03 13.59 3.42
CA VAL A 57 11.98 12.46 2.48
C VAL A 57 13.39 11.96 2.17
N CYS A 58 14.32 12.87 1.84
CA CYS A 58 15.70 12.53 1.52
C CYS A 58 16.46 11.95 2.71
N TYR A 59 16.29 12.50 3.92
CA TYR A 59 16.87 11.92 5.14
C TYR A 59 16.33 10.52 5.42
N TYR A 60 15.02 10.33 5.29
CA TYR A 60 14.39 9.01 5.45
C TYR A 60 14.99 8.02 4.43
N ASN A 61 14.98 8.35 3.14
CA ASN A 61 15.49 7.49 2.08
C ASN A 61 16.99 7.18 2.26
N TYR A 62 17.81 8.16 2.65
CA TYR A 62 19.23 7.97 2.97
C TYR A 62 19.43 6.88 4.02
N TYR A 63 18.68 6.96 5.12
CA TYR A 63 18.83 6.00 6.22
C TYR A 63 18.22 4.65 5.90
N ILE A 64 17.12 4.57 5.13
CA ILE A 64 16.61 3.31 4.62
C ILE A 64 17.64 2.64 3.71
N GLN A 65 18.20 3.36 2.74
CA GLN A 65 19.23 2.82 1.85
C GLN A 65 20.43 2.29 2.64
N LYS A 66 20.90 3.06 3.63
CA LYS A 66 22.00 2.64 4.50
C LYS A 66 21.66 1.44 5.39
N SER A 67 20.37 1.21 5.65
CA SER A 67 19.92 0.08 6.45
C SER A 67 19.87 -1.22 5.66
N MET A 68 19.72 -1.17 4.34
CA MET A 68 19.56 -2.34 3.49
C MET A 68 20.87 -3.14 3.36
N SER A 69 20.77 -4.45 3.58
CA SER A 69 21.76 -5.43 3.16
C SER A 69 21.06 -6.50 2.35
N GLU A 70 21.46 -6.65 1.09
CA GLU A 70 20.89 -7.65 0.18
C GLU A 70 21.70 -8.94 0.26
N THR A 71 21.01 -10.07 0.46
CA THR A 71 21.62 -11.40 0.47
C THR A 71 20.86 -12.34 -0.44
N LEU A 72 21.58 -13.03 -1.33
CA LEU A 72 20.99 -14.08 -2.13
C LEU A 72 20.90 -15.35 -1.29
N SER A 73 19.70 -15.92 -1.19
CA SER A 73 19.46 -17.15 -0.45
C SER A 73 18.81 -18.20 -1.36
N LEU A 74 19.30 -19.44 -1.30
CA LEU A 74 18.65 -20.57 -1.94
C LEU A 74 17.52 -21.07 -1.02
N VAL A 75 16.29 -21.02 -1.51
CA VAL A 75 15.07 -21.40 -0.78
C VAL A 75 14.28 -22.44 -1.57
N LYS A 76 13.59 -23.36 -0.88
CA LYS A 76 12.76 -24.39 -1.51
C LYS A 76 11.40 -23.87 -1.99
N GLN A 77 11.01 -22.69 -1.54
CA GLN A 77 9.78 -22.02 -1.93
C GLN A 77 10.09 -20.59 -2.34
N PRO A 78 9.39 -20.05 -3.35
CA PRO A 78 9.55 -18.66 -3.76
C PRO A 78 9.23 -17.72 -2.58
N ILE A 79 10.19 -16.89 -2.19
CA ILE A 79 10.01 -15.85 -1.16
C ILE A 79 10.48 -14.52 -1.76
N GLY A 80 9.67 -13.47 -1.66
CA GLY A 80 10.04 -12.13 -2.13
C GLY A 80 9.67 -11.87 -3.60
N VAL A 81 10.19 -10.79 -4.15
CA VAL A 81 9.74 -10.22 -5.45
C VAL A 81 10.69 -10.56 -6.62
N ASN A 82 11.96 -10.83 -6.31
CA ASN A 82 12.98 -11.22 -7.28
C ASN A 82 13.41 -12.65 -7.01
N ILE A 83 12.73 -13.59 -7.67
CA ILE A 83 12.92 -15.03 -7.51
C ILE A 83 13.47 -15.58 -8.82
N PHE A 84 14.63 -16.22 -8.77
CA PHE A 84 15.17 -16.97 -9.91
C PHE A 84 15.00 -18.46 -9.65
N GLU A 85 14.25 -19.12 -10.52
CA GLU A 85 14.07 -20.56 -10.49
C GLU A 85 15.35 -21.27 -10.95
N LEU A 86 15.79 -22.24 -10.17
CA LEU A 86 16.86 -23.18 -10.50
C LEU A 86 16.22 -24.57 -10.58
N ALA A 87 16.02 -25.04 -11.80
CA ALA A 87 15.57 -26.40 -12.06
C ALA A 87 16.75 -27.26 -12.55
N ASP A 88 17.01 -28.40 -11.90
CA ASP A 88 17.87 -29.43 -12.47
C ASP A 88 17.04 -30.29 -13.44
N SER A 89 17.43 -30.36 -14.70
CA SER A 89 16.74 -31.18 -15.71
C SER A 89 16.73 -32.69 -15.40
N ALA A 90 17.58 -33.16 -14.47
CA ALA A 90 17.71 -34.57 -14.10
C ALA A 90 16.94 -34.97 -12.84
N VAL A 91 16.56 -33.99 -12.00
CA VAL A 91 15.89 -34.21 -10.70
C VAL A 91 14.74 -33.22 -10.62
N ASN A 92 13.51 -33.67 -10.42
CA ASN A 92 12.32 -32.81 -10.25
C ASN A 92 12.39 -31.88 -9.00
N ASP A 93 13.57 -31.58 -8.47
CA ASP A 93 13.81 -30.63 -7.39
C ASP A 93 14.06 -29.24 -7.98
N VAL A 94 13.15 -28.32 -7.68
CA VAL A 94 13.26 -26.91 -8.03
C VAL A 94 13.71 -26.13 -6.78
N GLY A 95 14.86 -25.47 -6.88
CA GLY A 95 15.35 -24.50 -5.91
C GLY A 95 15.09 -23.08 -6.41
N TYR A 96 14.96 -22.12 -5.50
CA TYR A 96 14.74 -20.72 -5.88
C TYR A 96 15.84 -19.86 -5.26
N LEU A 97 16.50 -19.02 -6.05
CA LEU A 97 17.33 -17.93 -5.53
C LEU A 97 16.42 -16.75 -5.23
N SER A 98 16.35 -16.37 -3.96
CA SER A 98 15.59 -15.23 -3.48
C SER A 98 16.52 -14.12 -3.01
N ASN A 99 16.23 -12.88 -3.40
CA ASN A 99 16.88 -11.71 -2.80
C ASN A 99 16.21 -11.38 -1.46
N ASN A 100 16.93 -11.62 -0.37
CA ASN A 100 16.49 -11.29 0.98
C ASN A 100 17.12 -9.95 1.39
N VAL A 101 16.30 -8.90 1.42
CA VAL A 101 16.69 -7.60 1.98
C VAL A 101 16.52 -7.66 3.49
N GLN A 102 17.63 -7.51 4.21
CA GLN A 102 17.60 -7.29 5.65
C GLN A 102 17.81 -5.81 5.94
N TYR A 103 17.16 -5.33 7.01
CA TYR A 103 17.23 -3.92 7.42
C TYR A 103 17.95 -3.80 8.76
N ASN A 104 19.02 -3.02 8.80
CA ASN A 104 19.72 -2.70 10.03
C ASN A 104 18.84 -1.81 10.94
N PRO A 105 18.47 -2.27 12.14
CA PRO A 105 17.49 -1.58 13.00
C PRO A 105 17.97 -0.20 13.47
N VAL A 106 19.29 0.02 13.57
CA VAL A 106 19.84 1.33 13.98
C VAL A 106 19.58 2.39 12.93
N PHE A 107 19.72 2.04 11.65
CA PHE A 107 19.48 2.97 10.55
C PHE A 107 17.98 3.13 10.28
N VAL A 108 17.19 2.06 10.37
CA VAL A 108 15.71 2.17 10.33
C VAL A 108 15.22 3.13 11.41
N LYS A 109 15.68 2.98 12.66
CA LYS A 109 15.26 3.87 13.75
C LYS A 109 15.52 5.34 13.41
N LYS A 110 16.69 5.66 12.83
CA LYS A 110 17.01 7.02 12.36
C LYS A 110 16.08 7.46 11.23
N ALA A 111 15.80 6.60 10.26
CA ALA A 111 14.84 6.90 9.20
C ALA A 111 13.46 7.24 9.79
N MET A 112 13.01 6.46 10.77
CA MET A 112 11.73 6.67 11.47
C MET A 112 11.71 8.00 12.24
N GLU A 113 12.81 8.37 12.90
CA GLU A 113 12.92 9.68 13.57
C GLU A 113 12.73 10.86 12.59
N TYR A 114 13.31 10.78 11.38
CA TYR A 114 13.15 11.84 10.38
C TYR A 114 11.77 11.85 9.71
N ILE A 115 11.21 10.68 9.37
CA ILE A 115 9.89 10.63 8.74
C ILE A 115 8.80 11.08 9.71
N GLU A 116 8.94 10.80 11.01
CA GLU A 116 8.00 11.31 12.03
C GLU A 116 8.09 12.82 12.20
N LYS A 117 9.29 13.40 12.16
CA LYS A 117 9.46 14.87 12.10
C LYS A 117 8.79 15.44 10.86
N GLY A 118 8.97 14.80 9.69
CA GLY A 118 8.34 15.17 8.44
C GLY A 118 6.81 15.16 8.56
N ILE A 119 6.22 14.05 9.00
CA ILE A 119 4.76 13.91 9.19
C ILE A 119 4.22 14.96 10.16
N LYS A 120 4.97 15.31 11.21
CA LYS A 120 4.55 16.34 12.17
C LYS A 120 4.51 17.74 11.56
N LEU A 121 5.47 18.06 10.68
CA LEU A 121 5.57 19.38 10.05
C LEU A 121 4.67 19.50 8.81
N PHE A 122 4.49 18.41 8.07
CA PHE A 122 3.74 18.34 6.82
C PHE A 122 2.72 17.18 6.90
N PRO A 123 1.68 17.30 7.72
CA PRO A 123 0.79 16.18 7.99
C PRO A 123 -0.09 15.77 6.79
N ASP A 124 -0.27 16.66 5.82
CA ASP A 124 -1.02 16.46 4.57
C ASP A 124 -0.19 15.71 3.50
N ARG A 125 1.10 15.48 3.75
CA ARG A 125 1.99 14.77 2.83
C ARG A 125 1.84 13.26 2.97
N LEU A 126 1.18 12.67 1.98
CA LEU A 126 0.84 11.25 1.97
C LEU A 126 2.05 10.36 1.72
N ASP A 127 3.02 10.81 0.92
CA ASP A 127 4.27 10.11 0.63
C ASP A 127 5.08 9.81 1.91
N LEU A 128 5.12 10.73 2.86
CA LEU A 128 5.76 10.51 4.17
C LEU A 128 5.02 9.43 4.98
N ARG A 129 3.69 9.45 5.00
CA ARG A 129 2.90 8.42 5.71
C ARG A 129 3.09 7.06 5.06
N PHE A 130 3.05 7.00 3.73
CA PHE A 130 3.23 5.78 2.95
C PHE A 130 4.64 5.23 3.04
N GLY A 131 5.68 6.07 3.08
CA GLY A 131 7.05 5.62 3.37
C GLY A 131 7.14 4.94 4.72
N LYS A 132 6.55 5.53 5.77
CA LYS A 132 6.52 4.94 7.11
C LYS A 132 5.79 3.60 7.13
N ILE A 133 4.61 3.52 6.51
CA ILE A 133 3.81 2.29 6.42
C ILE A 133 4.58 1.22 5.62
N TYR A 134 5.21 1.60 4.50
CA TYR A 134 5.96 0.70 3.64
C TYR A 134 7.06 -0.04 4.42
N ILE A 135 7.96 0.69 5.10
CA ILE A 135 9.07 0.05 5.82
C ILE A 135 8.58 -0.84 6.98
N LEU A 136 7.49 -0.45 7.67
CA LEU A 136 6.90 -1.30 8.70
C LEU A 136 6.38 -2.63 8.12
N GLY A 137 5.82 -2.59 6.92
CA GLY A 137 5.38 -3.79 6.19
C GLY A 137 6.56 -4.65 5.74
N GLU A 138 7.63 -4.05 5.23
CA GLU A 138 8.87 -4.77 4.86
C GLU A 138 9.51 -5.49 6.04
N MET A 139 9.53 -4.83 7.20
CA MET A 139 10.02 -5.40 8.45
C MET A 139 9.03 -6.36 9.13
N ARG A 140 7.87 -6.60 8.52
CA ARG A 140 6.78 -7.43 9.05
C ARG A 140 6.31 -7.01 10.45
N ASN A 141 6.46 -5.73 10.79
CA ASN A 141 5.95 -5.17 12.04
C ASN A 141 4.47 -4.82 11.87
N TYR A 142 3.63 -5.85 11.73
CA TYR A 142 2.22 -5.68 11.36
C TYR A 142 1.37 -4.95 12.40
N LYS A 143 1.81 -4.94 13.67
CA LYS A 143 1.17 -4.17 14.74
C LYS A 143 1.28 -2.67 14.50
N GLU A 144 2.51 -2.17 14.32
CA GLU A 144 2.75 -0.75 14.04
C GLU A 144 2.27 -0.38 12.64
N PHE A 145 2.46 -1.27 11.65
CA PHE A 145 1.93 -1.11 10.29
C PHE A 145 0.43 -0.79 10.29
N THR A 146 -0.35 -1.60 11.01
CA THR A 146 -1.80 -1.43 11.14
C THR A 146 -2.15 -0.12 11.85
N THR A 147 -1.42 0.18 12.92
CA THR A 147 -1.62 1.41 13.70
C THR A 147 -1.41 2.66 12.83
N GLU A 148 -0.36 2.68 12.01
CA GLU A 148 -0.07 3.82 11.13
C GLU A 148 -1.04 3.93 9.96
N ILE A 149 -1.53 2.81 9.41
CA ILE A 149 -2.61 2.82 8.41
C ILE A 149 -3.89 3.42 8.99
N ILE A 150 -4.29 3.00 10.19
CA ILE A 150 -5.49 3.53 10.86
C ILE A 150 -5.34 5.03 11.12
N LYS A 151 -4.16 5.48 11.59
CA LYS A 151 -3.88 6.93 11.74
C LYS A 151 -4.01 7.67 10.42
N ALA A 152 -3.54 7.10 9.31
CA ALA A 152 -3.67 7.71 7.99
C ALA A 152 -5.14 7.79 7.55
N ILE A 153 -5.94 6.75 7.79
CA ILE A 153 -7.38 6.73 7.49
C ILE A 153 -8.13 7.82 8.27
N GLN A 154 -7.87 7.90 9.58
CA GLN A 154 -8.45 8.93 10.45
C GLN A 154 -8.07 10.33 9.96
N TYR A 155 -6.80 10.54 9.62
CA TYR A 155 -6.33 11.83 9.12
C TYR A 155 -6.92 12.17 7.75
N SER A 156 -7.16 11.18 6.88
CA SER A 156 -7.79 11.36 5.58
C SER A 156 -9.16 12.04 5.69
N ASP A 157 -9.94 11.71 6.72
CA ASP A 157 -11.21 12.39 6.96
C ASP A 157 -11.01 13.85 7.40
N THR A 158 -9.98 14.15 8.20
CA THR A 158 -9.72 15.53 8.67
C THR A 158 -9.44 16.48 7.51
N ILE A 159 -8.67 16.03 6.51
CA ILE A 159 -8.34 16.81 5.31
C ILE A 159 -9.30 16.57 4.14
N LYS A 160 -10.36 15.79 4.35
CA LYS A 160 -11.34 15.39 3.31
C LYS A 160 -10.66 14.83 2.05
N ASN A 161 -9.65 14.00 2.24
CA ASN A 161 -8.83 13.37 1.20
C ASN A 161 -8.04 14.36 0.31
N ALA A 162 -7.82 15.60 0.76
CA ALA A 162 -7.01 16.60 0.06
C ALA A 162 -5.49 16.33 0.22
N TRP A 163 -5.07 15.10 -0.08
CA TRP A 163 -3.68 14.66 0.09
C TRP A 163 -2.72 15.41 -0.84
N LEU A 164 -1.55 15.71 -0.29
CA LEU A 164 -0.38 16.17 -1.02
C LEU A 164 0.61 15.02 -1.22
N TRP A 165 1.44 15.14 -2.23
CA TRP A 165 2.57 14.25 -2.52
C TRP A 165 3.88 15.04 -2.53
N SER A 166 4.94 14.45 -3.08
CA SER A 166 6.21 15.12 -3.37
C SER A 166 6.02 16.52 -3.95
N PHE A 167 6.83 17.46 -3.46
CA PHE A 167 6.78 18.88 -3.80
C PHE A 167 5.43 19.55 -3.54
N ASP A 168 4.70 19.06 -2.54
CA ASP A 168 3.38 19.53 -2.14
C ASP A 168 2.34 19.47 -3.28
N GLU A 169 2.55 18.56 -4.24
CA GLU A 169 1.63 18.38 -5.35
C GLU A 169 0.33 17.73 -4.88
N ARG A 170 -0.80 18.38 -5.16
CA ARG A 170 -2.12 17.84 -4.82
C ARG A 170 -2.42 16.58 -5.62
N LYS A 171 -2.77 15.49 -4.93
CA LYS A 171 -3.23 14.28 -5.61
C LYS A 171 -4.62 14.46 -6.22
N LYS A 172 -4.68 14.30 -7.54
CA LYS A 172 -5.96 14.14 -8.26
C LYS A 172 -6.63 12.85 -7.77
N ASP A 173 -7.93 12.92 -7.55
CA ASP A 173 -8.74 11.80 -7.02
C ASP A 173 -8.15 11.19 -5.73
N GLY A 174 -7.68 12.06 -4.83
CA GLY A 174 -6.96 11.68 -3.61
C GLY A 174 -7.70 10.66 -2.74
N LYS A 175 -9.04 10.64 -2.75
CA LYS A 175 -9.83 9.61 -2.06
C LYS A 175 -9.60 8.22 -2.67
N THR A 176 -9.77 8.10 -3.97
CA THR A 176 -9.62 6.82 -4.69
C THR A 176 -8.18 6.33 -4.57
N PHE A 177 -7.22 7.20 -4.88
CA PHE A 177 -5.79 6.89 -4.76
C PHE A 177 -5.43 6.39 -3.34
N PHE A 178 -5.91 7.07 -2.31
CA PHE A 178 -5.67 6.69 -0.93
C PHE A 178 -6.27 5.31 -0.60
N LEU A 179 -7.56 5.10 -0.91
CA LEU A 179 -8.27 3.86 -0.57
C LEU A 179 -7.74 2.63 -1.33
N GLU A 180 -7.31 2.80 -2.59
CA GLU A 180 -6.64 1.75 -3.36
C GLU A 180 -5.34 1.32 -2.70
N ASN A 181 -4.51 2.27 -2.24
CA ASN A 181 -3.28 1.94 -1.52
C ASN A 181 -3.57 1.26 -0.17
N ILE A 182 -4.60 1.70 0.57
CA ILE A 182 -5.03 1.00 1.78
C ILE A 182 -5.45 -0.43 1.46
N HIS A 183 -6.16 -0.65 0.35
CA HIS A 183 -6.52 -1.99 -0.09
C HIS A 183 -5.29 -2.84 -0.40
N SER A 184 -4.28 -2.31 -1.12
CA SER A 184 -3.02 -2.99 -1.36
C SER A 184 -2.30 -3.39 -0.07
N TYR A 185 -2.35 -2.56 0.97
CA TYR A 185 -1.79 -2.92 2.28
C TYR A 185 -2.55 -4.05 2.98
N VAL A 186 -3.88 -4.12 2.81
CA VAL A 186 -4.68 -5.25 3.30
C VAL A 186 -4.34 -6.52 2.53
N LEU A 187 -4.16 -6.44 1.21
CA LEU A 187 -3.72 -7.59 0.39
C LEU A 187 -2.33 -8.07 0.80
N LYS A 188 -1.39 -7.16 1.09
CA LYS A 188 -0.06 -7.54 1.63
C LYS A 188 -0.15 -8.38 2.90
N ILE A 189 -1.10 -8.09 3.78
CA ILE A 189 -1.34 -8.89 4.98
C ILE A 189 -1.98 -10.24 4.61
N TYR A 190 -2.97 -10.22 3.71
CA TYR A 190 -3.64 -11.43 3.24
C TYR A 190 -2.67 -12.45 2.63
N ASP A 191 -1.76 -11.97 1.78
CA ASP A 191 -0.78 -12.78 1.05
C ASP A 191 0.24 -13.47 1.97
N THR A 192 0.34 -13.06 3.25
CA THR A 192 1.18 -13.79 4.21
C THR A 192 0.60 -15.14 4.60
N ASN A 193 -0.70 -15.39 4.34
CA ASN A 193 -1.43 -16.58 4.78
C ASN A 193 -1.27 -16.87 6.28
N ASP A 194 -1.10 -15.83 7.11
CA ASP A 194 -0.97 -15.96 8.56
C ASP A 194 -2.29 -15.58 9.22
N ASP A 195 -3.02 -16.59 9.70
CA ASP A 195 -4.31 -16.42 10.37
C ASP A 195 -4.26 -15.45 11.55
N LYS A 196 -3.10 -15.27 12.19
CA LYS A 196 -2.92 -14.31 13.29
C LYS A 196 -3.08 -12.87 12.83
N LEU A 197 -2.82 -12.59 11.55
CA LEU A 197 -2.90 -11.25 10.97
C LEU A 197 -4.28 -10.92 10.37
N LEU A 198 -5.22 -11.87 10.37
CA LEU A 198 -6.60 -11.60 9.95
C LEU A 198 -7.26 -10.50 10.78
N GLU A 199 -6.88 -10.36 12.06
CA GLU A 199 -7.37 -9.27 12.90
C GLU A 199 -6.88 -7.91 12.42
N ASN A 200 -5.65 -7.81 11.93
CA ASN A 200 -5.10 -6.58 11.33
C ASN A 200 -5.89 -6.18 10.08
N MET A 201 -6.16 -7.13 9.18
CA MET A 201 -6.99 -6.89 7.99
C MET A 201 -8.38 -6.37 8.35
N LYS A 202 -9.01 -7.00 9.35
CA LYS A 202 -10.32 -6.60 9.85
C LYS A 202 -10.29 -5.21 10.46
N GLN A 203 -9.34 -4.90 11.34
CA GLN A 203 -9.21 -3.58 11.97
C GLN A 203 -9.03 -2.45 10.95
N ILE A 204 -8.17 -2.65 9.94
CA ILE A 204 -7.97 -1.68 8.87
C ILE A 204 -9.29 -1.47 8.11
N SER A 205 -9.95 -2.56 7.73
CA SER A 205 -11.19 -2.51 6.94
C SER A 205 -12.34 -1.88 7.73
N GLU A 206 -12.48 -2.17 9.02
CA GLU A 206 -13.46 -1.53 9.92
C GLU A 206 -13.17 -0.05 10.07
N SER A 207 -11.89 0.34 10.20
CA SER A 207 -11.50 1.76 10.23
C SER A 207 -11.82 2.48 8.92
N VAL A 208 -11.74 1.82 7.75
CA VAL A 208 -12.19 2.42 6.50
C VAL A 208 -13.72 2.60 6.54
N LEU A 209 -14.46 1.58 6.96
CA LEU A 209 -15.93 1.62 6.99
C LEU A 209 -16.50 2.65 7.98
N SER A 210 -15.76 3.06 9.01
CA SER A 210 -16.22 4.13 9.91
C SER A 210 -16.30 5.50 9.22
N TYR A 211 -15.55 5.71 8.14
CA TYR A 211 -15.55 6.96 7.36
C TYR A 211 -16.16 6.78 5.95
N TYR A 212 -16.11 5.56 5.42
CA TYR A 212 -16.59 5.18 4.09
C TYR A 212 -17.51 3.97 4.21
N PRO A 213 -18.74 4.14 4.73
CA PRO A 213 -19.63 3.03 5.08
C PRO A 213 -19.93 2.11 3.89
N ASP A 214 -19.95 2.64 2.68
CA ASP A 214 -20.30 1.89 1.48
C ASP A 214 -19.07 1.45 0.68
N HIS A 215 -17.87 1.42 1.30
CA HIS A 215 -16.65 0.97 0.64
C HIS A 215 -16.67 -0.54 0.39
N ILE A 216 -16.92 -0.93 -0.86
CA ILE A 216 -17.12 -2.31 -1.31
C ILE A 216 -15.93 -3.21 -0.93
N GLN A 217 -14.70 -2.77 -1.20
CA GLN A 217 -13.50 -3.56 -0.95
C GLN A 217 -13.33 -3.86 0.55
N SER A 218 -13.63 -2.92 1.44
CA SER A 218 -13.54 -3.15 2.89
C SER A 218 -14.64 -4.08 3.41
N LEU A 219 -15.86 -4.01 2.86
CA LEU A 219 -16.92 -4.99 3.16
C LEU A 219 -16.49 -6.40 2.73
N SER A 220 -15.92 -6.53 1.53
CA SER A 220 -15.37 -7.78 1.00
C SER A 220 -14.22 -8.31 1.86
N ASN A 221 -13.24 -7.48 2.25
CA ASN A 221 -12.12 -7.89 3.09
C ASN A 221 -12.57 -8.46 4.44
N ILE A 222 -13.53 -7.80 5.11
CA ILE A 222 -14.10 -8.29 6.37
C ILE A 222 -14.81 -9.64 6.15
N SER A 223 -15.52 -9.80 5.04
CA SER A 223 -16.18 -11.07 4.73
C SER A 223 -15.19 -12.22 4.54
N VAL A 224 -14.04 -11.95 3.90
CA VAL A 224 -12.96 -12.95 3.72
C VAL A 224 -12.41 -13.38 5.08
N VAL A 225 -12.19 -12.45 6.01
CA VAL A 225 -11.78 -12.78 7.39
C VAL A 225 -12.80 -13.71 8.06
N TYR A 226 -14.09 -13.42 7.92
CA TYR A 226 -15.14 -14.28 8.48
C TYR A 226 -15.24 -15.64 7.79
N MET A 227 -15.04 -15.72 6.48
CA MET A 227 -15.02 -16.99 5.75
C MET A 227 -13.88 -17.89 6.21
N ILE A 228 -12.67 -17.35 6.38
CA ILE A 228 -11.50 -18.09 6.88
C ILE A 228 -11.74 -18.61 8.31
N ARG A 229 -12.43 -17.82 9.14
CA ARG A 229 -12.85 -18.22 10.50
C ARG A 229 -14.08 -19.14 10.53
N ASN A 230 -14.56 -19.62 9.38
CA ASN A 230 -15.76 -20.44 9.23
C ASN A 230 -17.07 -19.80 9.75
N GLN A 231 -17.12 -18.47 9.81
CA GLN A 231 -18.27 -17.67 10.28
C GLN A 231 -19.08 -17.17 9.07
N TYR A 232 -19.65 -18.10 8.30
CA TYR A 232 -20.22 -17.81 6.99
C TYR A 232 -21.43 -16.86 7.03
N ASP A 233 -22.27 -16.90 8.06
CA ASP A 233 -23.40 -15.99 8.21
C ASP A 233 -22.98 -14.54 8.41
N LEU A 234 -21.89 -14.31 9.16
CA LEU A 234 -21.29 -12.99 9.31
C LEU A 234 -20.68 -12.54 7.98
N ALA A 235 -19.95 -13.41 7.28
CA ALA A 235 -19.41 -13.08 5.96
C ALA A 235 -20.51 -12.64 4.98
N LEU A 236 -21.62 -13.39 4.91
CA LEU A 236 -22.77 -13.05 4.07
C LEU A 236 -23.42 -11.73 4.47
N THR A 237 -23.44 -11.37 5.75
CA THR A 237 -23.97 -10.07 6.20
C THR A 237 -23.22 -8.89 5.56
N TYR A 238 -21.89 -8.95 5.53
CA TYR A 238 -21.07 -7.91 4.90
C TYR A 238 -21.16 -7.94 3.37
N LEU A 239 -21.14 -9.12 2.76
CA LEU A 239 -21.21 -9.25 1.31
C LEU A 239 -22.57 -8.84 0.74
N LEU A 240 -23.67 -9.16 1.41
CA LEU A 240 -25.01 -8.71 0.99
C LEU A 240 -25.19 -7.21 1.17
N ARG A 241 -24.44 -6.57 2.07
CA ARG A 241 -24.35 -5.12 2.13
C ARG A 241 -23.58 -4.58 0.92
N ALA A 242 -22.46 -5.19 0.55
CA ALA A 242 -21.69 -4.80 -0.64
C ALA A 242 -22.51 -4.95 -1.92
N GLU A 243 -23.29 -6.02 -2.08
CA GLU A 243 -24.20 -6.23 -3.22
C GLU A 243 -25.27 -5.14 -3.33
N LYS A 244 -25.69 -4.53 -2.21
CA LYS A 244 -26.64 -3.40 -2.25
C LYS A 244 -25.99 -2.12 -2.79
N VAL A 245 -24.68 -1.94 -2.59
CA VAL A 245 -23.93 -0.79 -3.10
C VAL A 245 -23.69 -0.96 -4.60
N ASP A 246 -23.19 -2.13 -5.02
CA ASP A 246 -23.09 -2.51 -6.42
C ASP A 246 -23.55 -3.96 -6.64
N SER A 247 -24.73 -4.10 -7.23
CA SER A 247 -25.35 -5.40 -7.53
C SER A 247 -24.69 -6.18 -8.66
N LYS A 248 -23.76 -5.57 -9.41
CA LYS A 248 -23.09 -6.15 -10.56
C LYS A 248 -21.59 -6.38 -10.34
N ASP A 249 -21.05 -5.98 -9.19
CA ASP A 249 -19.66 -6.26 -8.82
C ASP A 249 -19.46 -7.78 -8.78
N PHE A 250 -18.74 -8.31 -9.78
CA PHE A 250 -18.60 -9.75 -9.94
C PHE A 250 -17.70 -10.37 -8.87
N VAL A 251 -16.81 -9.60 -8.24
CA VAL A 251 -15.97 -10.05 -7.13
C VAL A 251 -16.83 -10.27 -5.89
N VAL A 252 -17.70 -9.30 -5.56
CA VAL A 252 -18.68 -9.45 -4.47
C VAL A 252 -19.60 -10.64 -4.74
N LEU A 253 -20.14 -10.76 -5.95
CA LEU A 253 -21.03 -11.88 -6.31
C LEU A 253 -20.32 -13.24 -6.19
N ALA A 254 -19.05 -13.33 -6.61
CA ALA A 254 -18.24 -14.55 -6.47
C ALA A 254 -18.00 -14.90 -5.00
N ASN A 255 -17.67 -13.90 -4.16
CA ASN A 255 -17.49 -14.10 -2.72
C ASN A 255 -18.78 -14.55 -2.03
N ILE A 256 -19.96 -14.02 -2.42
CA ILE A 256 -21.25 -14.50 -1.91
C ILE A 256 -21.47 -15.96 -2.29
N ALA A 257 -21.21 -16.31 -3.55
CA ALA A 257 -21.36 -17.67 -4.03
C ALA A 257 -20.44 -18.64 -3.24
N HIS A 258 -19.20 -18.24 -3.02
CA HIS A 258 -18.22 -19.00 -2.26
C HIS A 258 -18.61 -19.14 -0.78
N ALA A 259 -19.09 -18.06 -0.13
CA ALA A 259 -19.58 -18.13 1.24
C ALA A 259 -20.77 -19.10 1.40
N TYR A 260 -21.72 -19.10 0.46
CA TYR A 260 -22.80 -20.08 0.44
C TYR A 260 -22.30 -21.51 0.18
N LYS A 261 -21.29 -21.69 -0.70
CA LYS A 261 -20.65 -22.99 -0.94
C LYS A 261 -20.04 -23.54 0.36
N LEU A 262 -19.24 -22.74 1.06
CA LEU A 262 -18.62 -23.13 2.33
C LEU A 262 -19.65 -23.42 3.43
N LYS A 263 -20.76 -22.68 3.45
CA LYS A 263 -21.90 -22.93 4.34
C LYS A 263 -22.67 -24.23 4.02
N GLY A 264 -22.44 -24.85 2.86
CA GLY A 264 -23.21 -26.00 2.37
C GLY A 264 -24.55 -25.64 1.74
N ASP A 265 -24.85 -24.35 1.54
CA ASP A 265 -26.06 -23.90 0.84
C ASP A 265 -25.83 -23.90 -0.68
N LYS A 266 -25.82 -25.11 -1.24
CA LYS A 266 -25.62 -25.36 -2.67
C LYS A 266 -26.60 -24.59 -3.55
N LYS A 267 -27.85 -24.41 -3.11
CA LYS A 267 -28.89 -23.70 -3.89
C LYS A 267 -28.52 -22.24 -4.08
N ASN A 268 -28.17 -21.54 -3.01
CA ASN A 268 -27.78 -20.14 -3.09
C ASN A 268 -26.38 -19.97 -3.71
N ALA A 269 -25.44 -20.89 -3.48
CA ALA A 269 -24.15 -20.88 -4.15
C ALA A 269 -24.30 -20.90 -5.67
N ILE A 270 -25.08 -21.84 -6.23
CA ILE A 270 -25.35 -21.92 -7.68
C ILE A 270 -26.05 -20.65 -8.18
N LYS A 271 -27.01 -20.11 -7.41
CA LYS A 271 -27.71 -18.86 -7.78
C LYS A 271 -26.72 -17.69 -7.95
N TYR A 272 -25.79 -17.53 -7.02
CA TYR A 272 -24.81 -16.44 -7.06
C TYR A 272 -23.70 -16.68 -8.08
N TYR A 273 -23.20 -17.91 -8.25
CA TYR A 273 -22.27 -18.20 -9.34
C TYR A 273 -22.87 -17.91 -10.72
N LYS A 274 -24.18 -18.11 -10.93
CA LYS A 274 -24.84 -17.67 -12.16
C LYS A 274 -24.85 -16.15 -12.35
N LYS A 275 -24.98 -15.38 -11.26
CA LYS A 275 -24.84 -13.91 -11.32
C LYS A 275 -23.39 -13.52 -11.64
N THR A 276 -22.41 -14.15 -10.99
CA THR A 276 -20.98 -13.99 -11.28
C THR A 276 -20.69 -14.27 -12.76
N GLN A 277 -21.17 -15.38 -13.31
CA GLN A 277 -21.05 -15.71 -14.73
C GLN A 277 -21.71 -14.65 -15.64
N LYS A 278 -22.82 -14.03 -15.23
CA LYS A 278 -23.47 -13.00 -16.03
C LYS A 278 -22.65 -11.71 -16.12
N HIS A 279 -21.94 -11.34 -15.05
CA HIS A 279 -21.32 -10.02 -14.90
C HIS A 279 -19.78 -10.03 -14.94
N GLY A 280 -19.13 -11.18 -14.81
CA GLY A 280 -17.68 -11.30 -14.82
C GLY A 280 -17.03 -11.20 -16.20
N ASP A 281 -15.71 -11.06 -16.20
CA ASP A 281 -14.83 -11.24 -17.36
C ASP A 281 -14.80 -12.71 -17.83
N ALA A 282 -13.98 -13.01 -18.85
CA ALA A 282 -13.90 -14.35 -19.43
C ALA A 282 -13.47 -15.41 -18.40
N ASP A 283 -12.40 -15.13 -17.65
CA ASP A 283 -11.83 -16.05 -16.67
C ASP A 283 -12.81 -16.29 -15.51
N THR A 284 -13.43 -15.22 -14.99
CA THR A 284 -14.45 -15.30 -13.95
C THR A 284 -15.68 -16.09 -14.42
N LYS A 285 -16.03 -15.99 -15.70
CA LYS A 285 -17.13 -16.76 -16.30
C LYS A 285 -16.81 -18.25 -16.41
N ASP A 286 -15.57 -18.61 -16.74
CA ASP A 286 -15.11 -19.99 -16.78
C ASP A 286 -15.10 -20.58 -15.38
N PHE A 287 -14.48 -19.89 -14.41
CA PHE A 287 -14.48 -20.27 -13.00
C PHE A 287 -15.90 -20.52 -12.47
N ALA A 288 -16.83 -19.58 -12.70
CA ALA A 288 -18.21 -19.74 -12.24
C ALA A 288 -18.91 -20.95 -12.87
N ARG A 289 -18.64 -21.28 -14.15
CA ARG A 289 -19.20 -22.47 -14.82
C ARG A 289 -18.71 -23.76 -14.19
N GLU A 290 -17.43 -23.84 -13.90
CA GLU A 290 -16.81 -25.00 -13.24
C GLU A 290 -17.41 -25.21 -11.85
N GLN A 291 -17.50 -24.15 -11.05
CA GLN A 291 -18.10 -24.21 -9.71
C GLN A 291 -19.57 -24.65 -9.74
N ILE A 292 -20.36 -24.20 -10.71
CA ILE A 292 -21.74 -24.66 -10.89
C ILE A 292 -21.79 -26.15 -11.26
N ALA A 293 -20.89 -26.61 -12.13
CA ALA A 293 -20.85 -28.01 -12.57
C ALA A 293 -20.43 -28.94 -11.42
N GLU A 294 -19.42 -28.57 -10.64
CA GLU A 294 -18.98 -29.27 -9.43
C GLU A 294 -20.12 -29.39 -8.43
N LEU A 295 -20.75 -28.26 -8.08
CA LEU A 295 -21.84 -28.24 -7.13
C LEU A 295 -23.00 -29.12 -7.59
N LYS A 296 -23.36 -29.17 -8.88
CA LYS A 296 -24.45 -30.02 -9.35
C LYS A 296 -24.19 -31.52 -9.19
N LYS A 297 -22.93 -31.95 -9.15
CA LYS A 297 -22.53 -33.37 -9.04
C LYS A 297 -22.48 -33.88 -7.60
N SER A 298 -22.21 -33.00 -6.61
CA SER A 298 -22.22 -33.32 -5.17
C SER A 298 -23.63 -33.39 -4.61
#